data_AF-A0A2G5MEP8-F1
#
_entry.id   AF-A0A2G5MEP8-F1
#
_cell.length_a   1.000
_cell.length_b   1.000
_cell.length_c   1.000
_cell.angle_alpha   90.00
_cell.angle_beta   90.00
_cell.angle_gamma   90.00
#
_symmetry.space_group_name_H-M   'P 1'
#
loop_
_entity.id
_entity.type
_entity.pdbx_description
1 polymer ?
#
loop_
_entity_poly.entity_id
_entity_poly.type
_entity_poly.pdbx_seq_one_letter_code
_entity_poly.pdbx_strand_id
1 'polypeptide(L)'
;MPVIPLLNGEVVEVHIENGAFVEKGDVLVELDATDMDLNLAQAQAGLDAAEASLESAKNMRKQSIKQAEIQLEQAEDIYDMILEAE
;
A
#
# COMPACT_ATOMS: atom_id res chain seq x y z
N MET A 1 -26.80 -6.93 29.16
CA MET A 1 -26.29 -7.42 27.86
C MET A 1 -24.85 -7.87 28.09
N PRO A 2 -24.43 -9.07 27.67
CA PRO A 2 -23.04 -9.49 27.83
C PRO A 2 -22.14 -8.74 26.86
N VAL A 3 -20.97 -8.31 27.32
CA VAL A 3 -19.90 -7.76 26.48
C VAL A 3 -18.98 -8.91 26.12
N ILE A 4 -18.72 -9.11 24.81
CA ILE A 4 -17.90 -10.21 24.31
C ILE A 4 -16.87 -9.61 23.36
N PRO A 5 -15.56 -9.84 23.59
CA PRO A 5 -14.54 -9.41 22.66
C PRO A 5 -14.63 -10.22 21.36
N LEU A 6 -14.37 -9.55 20.23
CA LEU A 6 -14.35 -10.19 18.90
C LEU A 6 -13.05 -10.96 18.65
N LEU A 7 -12.02 -10.68 19.45
CA LEU A 7 -10.65 -11.16 19.29
C LEU A 7 -10.18 -11.74 20.62
N ASN A 8 -9.26 -12.70 20.55
CA ASN A 8 -8.60 -13.23 21.73
C ASN A 8 -7.36 -12.38 22.01
N GLY A 9 -7.14 -12.03 23.27
CA GLY A 9 -5.98 -11.25 23.71
C GLY A 9 -5.92 -11.20 25.24
N GLU A 10 -4.76 -10.88 25.77
CA GLU A 10 -4.60 -10.59 27.20
C GLU A 10 -5.20 -9.22 27.50
N VAL A 11 -5.88 -9.08 28.65
CA VAL A 11 -6.42 -7.78 29.10
C VAL A 11 -5.28 -6.97 29.69
N VAL A 12 -4.95 -5.86 29.05
CA VAL A 12 -3.87 -4.94 29.49
C VAL A 12 -4.41 -3.97 30.53
N GLU A 13 -5.61 -3.44 30.31
CA GLU A 13 -6.23 -2.46 31.20
C GLU A 13 -7.75 -2.63 31.26
N VAL A 14 -8.33 -2.30 32.42
CA VAL A 14 -9.77 -2.28 32.67
C VAL A 14 -10.14 -0.88 33.12
N HIS A 15 -11.00 -0.21 32.36
CA HIS A 15 -11.35 1.21 32.54
C HIS A 15 -12.68 1.41 33.29
N ILE A 16 -13.23 0.36 33.88
CA ILE A 16 -14.54 0.39 34.53
C ILE A 16 -14.53 -0.22 35.93
N GLU A 17 -15.44 0.26 36.76
CA GLU A 17 -15.73 -0.29 38.08
C GLU A 17 -17.06 -1.04 38.10
N ASN A 18 -17.21 -1.96 39.06
CA ASN A 18 -18.45 -2.70 39.24
C ASN A 18 -19.61 -1.75 39.57
N GLY A 19 -20.66 -1.79 38.74
CA GLY A 19 -21.84 -0.92 38.90
C GLY A 19 -21.72 0.44 38.22
N ALA A 20 -20.63 0.70 37.50
CA ALA A 20 -20.50 1.89 36.68
C ALA A 20 -21.56 1.94 35.55
N PHE A 21 -22.11 3.12 35.30
CA PHE A 21 -22.92 3.39 34.11
C PHE A 21 -21.98 3.68 32.94
N VAL A 22 -22.23 3.04 31.80
CA VAL A 22 -21.44 3.19 30.57
C VAL A 22 -22.35 3.53 29.40
N GLU A 23 -21.83 4.28 28.46
CA GLU A 23 -22.51 4.69 27.23
C GLU A 23 -21.93 3.96 26.00
N LYS A 24 -22.63 4.06 24.87
CA LYS A 24 -22.16 3.43 23.63
C LYS A 24 -20.92 4.16 23.13
N GLY A 25 -19.81 3.41 23.03
CA GLY A 25 -18.53 3.92 22.55
C GLY A 25 -17.47 4.01 23.65
N ASP A 26 -17.87 3.82 24.91
CA ASP A 26 -16.93 3.78 26.02
C ASP A 26 -15.99 2.57 25.90
N VAL A 27 -14.71 2.83 26.11
CA VAL A 27 -13.69 1.79 26.21
C VAL A 27 -13.83 1.15 27.58
N LEU A 28 -14.14 -0.14 27.61
CA LEU A 28 -14.32 -0.90 28.84
C LEU A 28 -13.04 -1.62 29.26
N VAL A 29 -12.38 -2.23 28.29
CA VAL A 29 -11.17 -3.02 28.45
C VAL A 29 -10.26 -2.80 27.24
N GLU A 30 -8.96 -2.79 27.49
CA GLU A 30 -7.94 -2.79 26.45
C GLU A 30 -7.31 -4.18 26.37
N LEU A 31 -7.19 -4.70 25.15
CA LEU A 31 -6.56 -5.98 24.86
C LEU A 31 -5.19 -5.75 24.26
N ASP A 32 -4.24 -6.61 24.59
CA ASP A 32 -2.91 -6.59 23.96
C ASP A 32 -3.06 -6.88 22.46
N ALA A 33 -2.66 -5.89 21.66
CA ALA A 33 -2.73 -5.91 20.21
C ALA A 33 -1.35 -6.07 19.55
N THR A 34 -0.28 -6.33 20.32
CA THR A 34 1.10 -6.34 19.82
C THR A 34 1.28 -7.23 18.59
N ASP A 35 0.74 -8.46 18.62
CA ASP A 35 0.83 -9.37 17.48
C ASP A 35 0.08 -8.84 16.26
N MET A 36 -1.07 -8.18 16.46
CA MET A 36 -1.85 -7.58 15.38
C MET A 36 -1.12 -6.37 14.79
N ASP A 37 -0.51 -5.53 15.62
CA ASP A 37 0.28 -4.39 15.20
C ASP A 37 1.51 -4.82 14.39
N LEU A 38 2.19 -5.90 14.82
CA LEU A 38 3.31 -6.47 14.08
C LEU A 38 2.87 -7.04 12.72
N ASN A 39 1.75 -7.76 12.67
CA ASN A 39 1.20 -8.28 11.42
C ASN A 39 0.78 -7.13 10.48
N LEU A 40 0.16 -6.08 11.02
CA LEU A 40 -0.22 -4.90 10.26
C LEU A 40 1.01 -4.18 9.70
N ALA A 41 2.05 -3.98 10.52
CA ALA A 41 3.30 -3.37 10.08
C ALA A 41 3.98 -4.19 8.98
N GLN A 42 3.99 -5.52 9.10
CA GLN A 42 4.53 -6.40 8.07
C GLN A 42 3.72 -6.33 6.77
N ALA A 43 2.39 -6.32 6.86
CA ALA A 43 1.51 -6.19 5.71
C ALA A 43 1.70 -4.84 5.00
N GLN A 44 1.85 -3.75 5.77
CA GLN A 44 2.11 -2.42 5.22
C GLN A 44 3.47 -2.37 4.51
N ALA A 45 4.52 -2.92 5.10
CA ALA A 45 5.83 -3.00 4.46
C ALA A 45 5.79 -3.82 3.15
N GLY A 46 4.99 -4.89 3.12
CA GLY A 46 4.76 -5.68 1.91
C GLY A 46 4.02 -4.89 0.82
N LEU A 47 3.04 -4.08 1.20
CA LEU A 47 2.33 -3.19 0.29
C LEU A 47 3.27 -2.14 -0.30
N ASP A 48 4.05 -1.45 0.54
CA ASP A 48 4.98 -0.40 0.11
C ASP A 48 6.02 -0.96 -0.89
N ALA A 49 6.54 -2.17 -0.63
CA ALA A 49 7.46 -2.85 -1.53
C ALA A 49 6.83 -3.21 -2.89
N ALA A 50 5.57 -3.65 -2.88
CA ALA A 50 4.82 -3.95 -4.09
C ALA A 50 4.54 -2.68 -4.92
N GLU A 51 4.18 -1.58 -4.25
CA GLU A 51 3.97 -0.28 -4.88
C GLU A 51 5.24 0.26 -5.54
N ALA A 52 6.38 0.20 -4.83
CA ALA A 52 7.68 0.59 -5.38
C ALA A 52 8.07 -0.26 -6.60
N SER A 53 7.81 -1.56 -6.54
CA SER A 53 8.05 -2.48 -7.67
C SER A 53 7.18 -2.13 -8.88
N LEU A 54 5.92 -1.81 -8.65
CA LEU A 54 4.98 -1.38 -9.69
C LEU A 54 5.41 -0.05 -10.32
N GLU A 55 5.83 0.91 -9.52
CA GLU A 55 6.33 2.20 -10.01
C GLU A 55 7.61 2.03 -10.85
N SER A 56 8.55 1.22 -10.38
CA SER A 56 9.77 0.88 -11.13
C SER A 56 9.43 0.25 -12.49
N ALA A 57 8.52 -0.73 -12.52
CA ALA A 57 8.08 -1.36 -13.76
C ALA A 57 7.40 -0.38 -14.72
N LYS A 58 6.56 0.54 -14.20
CA LYS A 58 5.93 1.61 -14.99
C LYS A 58 6.98 2.56 -15.59
N ASN A 59 7.97 2.95 -14.80
CA ASN A 59 9.03 3.86 -15.25
C ASN A 59 9.92 3.20 -16.31
N MET A 60 10.30 1.94 -16.10
CA MET A 60 11.03 1.16 -17.12
C MET A 60 10.23 1.05 -18.42
N ARG A 61 8.92 0.75 -18.34
CA ARG A 61 8.06 0.69 -19.52
C ARG A 61 7.99 2.03 -20.26
N LYS A 62 7.82 3.14 -19.53
CA LYS A 62 7.83 4.49 -20.14
C LYS A 62 9.15 4.78 -20.85
N GLN A 63 10.27 4.43 -20.23
CA GLN A 63 11.60 4.62 -20.82
C GLN A 63 11.77 3.79 -22.09
N SER A 64 11.34 2.52 -22.09
CA SER A 64 11.41 1.66 -23.27
C SER A 64 10.55 2.19 -24.43
N ILE A 65 9.35 2.69 -24.14
CA ILE A 65 8.48 3.32 -25.15
C ILE A 65 9.17 4.55 -25.73
N LYS A 66 9.67 5.46 -24.89
CA LYS A 66 10.37 6.66 -25.34
C LYS A 66 11.58 6.33 -26.22
N GLN A 67 12.32 5.27 -25.86
CA GLN A 67 13.47 4.84 -26.66
C GLN A 67 13.06 4.24 -28.00
N ALA A 68 11.90 3.58 -28.08
CA ALA A 68 11.34 3.08 -29.34
C ALA A 68 10.82 4.22 -30.22
N GLU A 69 10.19 5.24 -29.64
CA GLU A 69 9.75 6.45 -30.35
C GLU A 69 10.95 7.18 -30.98
N ILE A 70 12.03 7.39 -30.23
CA ILE A 70 13.25 8.02 -30.76
C ILE A 70 13.84 7.21 -31.93
N GLN A 71 13.82 5.88 -31.86
CA GLN A 71 14.31 5.04 -32.95
C GLN A 71 13.42 5.12 -34.18
N LEU A 72 12.11 5.23 -33.99
CA LEU A 72 11.15 5.42 -35.09
C LEU A 72 11.39 6.78 -35.76
N GLU A 73 11.49 7.84 -34.97
CA GLU A 73 11.76 9.21 -35.45
C GLU A 73 13.06 9.26 -36.26
N GLN A 74 14.13 8.63 -35.77
CA GLN A 74 15.39 8.51 -36.52
C GLN A 74 15.23 7.76 -37.85
N ALA A 75 14.41 6.71 -37.89
CA ALA A 75 14.17 5.95 -39.11
C ALA A 75 13.35 6.76 -40.12
N GLU A 76 12.38 7.55 -39.65
CA GLU A 76 11.59 8.48 -40.46
C GLU A 76 12.47 9.61 -41.03
N ASP A 77 13.28 10.25 -40.20
CA ASP A 77 14.22 11.29 -40.63
C ASP A 77 15.17 10.78 -41.73
N ILE A 78 15.73 9.58 -41.56
CA ILE A 78 16.61 8.94 -42.56
C ILE A 78 15.84 8.67 -43.85
N TYR A 79 14.60 8.21 -43.76
CA TYR A 79 13.77 7.93 -44.93
C TYR A 79 13.47 9.21 -45.72
N ASP A 80 13.11 10.30 -45.04
CA ASP A 80 12.83 11.59 -45.66
C ASP A 80 14.08 12.18 -46.33
N MET A 81 15.25 12.07 -45.69
CA MET A 81 16.53 12.48 -46.29
C MET A 81 16.87 11.73 -47.58
N ILE A 82 16.46 10.46 -47.71
CA ILE A 82 16.69 9.67 -48.92
C ILE A 82 15.76 10.14 -50.04
N LEU A 83 14.50 10.45 -49.72
CA LEU A 83 13.53 10.96 -50.69
C LEU A 83 13.86 12.37 -51.21
N GLU A 84 14.38 13.25 -50.34
CA GLU A 84 14.80 14.60 -50.76
C GLU A 84 16.08 14.62 -51.61
N ALA A 85 16.83 13.51 -51.65
CA ALA A 85 18.07 13.38 -52.41
C ALA A 85 17.87 12.90 -53.87
N GLU A 86 16.65 12.54 -54.27
CA GLU A 86 16.25 12.26 -55.68
C GLU A 86 15.63 13.50 -56.36
#